data_AF-A0A968MT16-F1
#
_entry.id   AF-A0A968MT16-F1
#
_cell.length_a   1.000
_cell.length_b   1.000
_cell.length_c   1.000
_cell.angle_alpha   90.00
_cell.angle_beta   90.00
_cell.angle_gamma   90.00
#
_symmetry.space_group_name_H-M   'P 1'
#
loop_
_entity.id
_entity.type
_entity.pdbx_description
1 polymer ?
#
loop_
_entity_poly.entity_id
_entity_poly.type
_entity_poly.pdbx_seq_one_letter_code
_entity_poly.pdbx_strand_id
1 'polypeptide(L)'
;MSRRNFVKTSVLTGIGTVLVSRSDATINSLSSLAKPSTNIADALKYTRNSKSLPGLFPGKVAEVFHSKSVVEKKISQEIVEEMLTKGMLELTGAKKIEKAWSMFVKPGEKIGLKVNPVAGKDLSTSLEIVKAVIGQLVRCGIQKSDILIWDRREFEMHEVGFTEQNFPGIKIIGTECKDEQGSFVDANGKLYGEERIDKNWFYWADVEGKYDAETLPYMVNEGKNSYFSKICTEMVDKIINIPILKNAGASVTLCLKNLAYGAVSNTGRLHEQLWADTCAEVCAFPPIRDKVVLNILDGFIGCYQGGPAANLQFITNFNTLLIGTDPVAVDRVGYEIIFKKRVEENIQKEESPRGRTFLEMAEKLELGVADIKKLTTGKSN
;
A
#
# COMPACT_ATOMS: atom_id res chain seq x y z
N MET A 1 21.01 0.34 -14.55
CA MET A 1 21.31 0.06 -13.14
C MET A 1 21.03 -1.41 -12.87
N SER A 2 22.05 -2.25 -12.66
CA SER A 2 21.82 -3.70 -12.47
C SER A 2 20.97 -4.02 -11.22
N ARG A 3 20.34 -5.21 -11.19
CA ARG A 3 19.46 -5.72 -10.11
C ARG A 3 20.01 -5.54 -8.67
N ARG A 4 21.33 -5.54 -8.49
CA ARG A 4 22.00 -5.27 -7.19
C ARG A 4 21.88 -3.81 -6.73
N ASN A 5 21.77 -2.87 -7.66
CA ASN A 5 21.63 -1.46 -7.36
C ASN A 5 20.18 -1.08 -7.05
N PHE A 6 19.16 -1.71 -7.66
CA PHE A 6 17.75 -1.39 -7.33
C PHE A 6 17.37 -1.74 -5.88
N VAL A 7 17.84 -2.89 -5.37
CA VAL A 7 17.70 -3.24 -3.95
C VAL A 7 18.50 -2.27 -3.06
N LYS A 8 19.66 -1.77 -3.53
CA LYS A 8 20.44 -0.76 -2.79
C LYS A 8 19.84 0.64 -2.84
N THR A 9 19.19 1.06 -3.92
CA THR A 9 18.49 2.36 -3.99
C THR A 9 17.26 2.37 -3.08
N SER A 10 16.66 1.19 -2.84
CA SER A 10 15.63 0.98 -1.81
C SER A 10 16.18 1.03 -0.38
N VAL A 11 17.48 0.81 -0.20
CA VAL A 11 18.20 0.79 1.10
C VAL A 11 18.89 2.14 1.40
N LEU A 12 19.12 2.99 0.40
CA LEU A 12 19.88 4.25 0.54
C LEU A 12 19.18 5.38 1.30
N THR A 13 17.94 5.20 1.77
CA THR A 13 17.33 6.12 2.76
C THR A 13 17.81 5.86 4.21
N GLY A 14 18.86 5.06 4.41
CA GLY A 14 19.31 4.62 5.74
C GLY A 14 20.83 4.59 5.96
N ILE A 15 21.62 5.54 5.44
CA ILE A 15 23.04 5.64 5.82
C ILE A 15 23.19 6.52 7.07
N GLY A 16 23.56 5.87 8.17
CA GLY A 16 24.12 6.51 9.35
C GLY A 16 25.44 7.22 9.04
N THR A 17 25.69 8.28 9.80
CA THR A 17 26.84 9.20 9.72
C THR A 17 28.19 8.51 9.56
N VAL A 18 28.84 8.69 8.40
CA VAL A 18 30.30 8.61 8.29
C VAL A 18 30.83 10.01 8.58
N LEU A 19 31.45 10.18 9.75
CA LEU A 19 32.19 11.39 10.12
C LEU A 19 33.42 11.52 9.22
N VAL A 20 33.29 12.24 8.12
CA VAL A 20 34.44 12.80 7.40
C VAL A 20 34.55 14.25 7.81
N SER A 21 35.61 14.58 8.56
CA SER A 21 36.01 15.95 8.82
C SER A 21 36.35 16.63 7.48
N ARG A 22 35.42 17.43 6.96
CA ARG A 22 35.66 18.33 5.84
C ARG A 22 35.44 19.76 6.31
N SER A 23 36.45 20.57 6.07
CA SER A 23 36.57 21.98 6.41
C SER A 23 35.35 22.80 5.96
N ASP A 24 34.96 23.74 6.83
CA ASP A 24 33.77 24.59 6.76
C ASP A 24 33.67 25.53 5.54
N ALA A 25 34.63 25.49 4.61
CA ALA A 25 34.69 26.39 3.45
C ALA A 25 34.04 25.84 2.17
N THR A 26 33.55 24.59 2.17
CA THR A 26 32.93 23.96 0.98
C THR A 26 31.43 23.65 1.10
N ILE A 27 30.81 23.98 2.24
CA ILE A 27 29.42 23.60 2.55
C ILE A 27 28.37 24.54 1.90
N ASN A 28 28.77 25.71 1.40
CA ASN A 28 27.83 26.71 0.85
C ASN A 28 27.54 26.62 -0.66
N SER A 29 27.78 25.47 -1.32
CA SER A 29 27.47 25.32 -2.76
C SER A 29 26.60 24.11 -3.13
N LEU A 30 26.08 23.36 -2.16
CA LEU A 30 24.95 22.45 -2.41
C LEU A 30 23.66 23.28 -2.41
N SER A 31 23.44 23.98 -3.53
CA SER A 31 22.15 24.56 -3.87
C SER A 31 21.04 23.56 -3.52
N SER A 32 20.07 23.99 -2.71
CA SER A 32 18.82 23.26 -2.49
C SER A 32 18.15 23.07 -3.84
N LEU A 33 18.32 21.89 -4.45
CA LEU A 33 17.58 21.54 -5.65
C LEU A 33 16.09 21.72 -5.35
N ALA A 34 15.42 22.57 -6.11
CA ALA A 34 13.99 22.80 -5.96
C ALA A 34 13.25 21.48 -6.15
N LYS A 35 12.26 21.21 -5.29
CA LYS A 35 11.40 20.03 -5.41
C LYS A 35 10.81 19.94 -6.83
N PRO A 36 10.87 18.77 -7.51
CA PRO A 36 10.27 18.60 -8.82
C PRO A 36 8.76 18.89 -8.84
N SER A 37 8.27 19.50 -9.92
CA SER A 37 6.83 19.76 -10.11
C SER A 37 6.05 18.49 -10.43
N THR A 38 4.74 18.49 -10.16
CA THR A 38 3.82 17.37 -10.41
C THR A 38 2.52 17.88 -11.03
N ASN A 39 1.68 16.98 -11.56
CA ASN A 39 0.37 17.31 -12.10
C ASN A 39 -0.79 17.15 -11.09
N ILE A 40 -0.55 17.27 -9.80
CA ILE A 40 -1.60 17.16 -8.77
C ILE A 40 -2.78 18.11 -9.00
N ALA A 41 -2.51 19.31 -9.53
CA ALA A 41 -3.56 20.28 -9.86
C ALA A 41 -4.57 19.74 -10.89
N ASP A 42 -4.17 18.81 -11.75
CA ASP A 42 -5.09 18.16 -12.70
C ASP A 42 -6.02 17.16 -12.02
N ALA A 43 -5.51 16.39 -11.04
CA ALA A 43 -6.35 15.48 -10.24
C ALA A 43 -7.42 16.25 -9.45
N LEU A 44 -7.07 17.43 -8.93
CA LEU A 44 -7.97 18.27 -8.14
C LEU A 44 -9.09 18.94 -8.96
N LYS A 45 -8.98 18.97 -10.30
CA LYS A 45 -10.07 19.45 -11.18
C LYS A 45 -11.26 18.48 -11.22
N TYR A 46 -11.04 17.19 -10.93
CA TYR A 46 -12.10 16.20 -10.95
C TYR A 46 -12.96 16.29 -9.68
N THR A 47 -14.26 16.53 -9.86
CA THR A 47 -15.23 16.61 -8.76
C THR A 47 -15.23 15.34 -7.92
N ARG A 48 -15.23 15.50 -6.60
CA ARG A 48 -15.36 14.40 -5.64
C ARG A 48 -16.81 13.90 -5.61
N ASN A 49 -17.00 12.63 -5.27
CA ASN A 49 -18.32 12.05 -5.07
C ASN A 49 -18.43 11.43 -3.66
N SER A 50 -19.58 10.89 -3.31
CA SER A 50 -19.83 10.33 -1.97
C SER A 50 -18.96 9.11 -1.61
N LYS A 51 -18.28 8.51 -2.58
CA LYS A 51 -17.35 7.39 -2.39
C LYS A 51 -15.89 7.84 -2.37
N SER A 52 -15.61 9.12 -2.64
CA SER A 52 -14.25 9.64 -2.57
C SER A 52 -13.69 9.43 -1.16
N LEU A 53 -12.39 9.14 -1.07
CA LEU A 53 -11.65 9.18 0.20
C LEU A 53 -11.98 10.48 0.97
N PRO A 54 -12.01 10.48 2.31
CA PRO A 54 -11.72 9.37 3.23
C PRO A 54 -12.84 8.32 3.38
N GLY A 55 -13.89 8.37 2.55
CA GLY A 55 -14.99 7.42 2.59
C GLY A 55 -15.97 7.66 3.74
N LEU A 56 -16.70 6.62 4.13
CA LEU A 56 -17.88 6.72 5.01
C LEU A 56 -17.57 7.08 6.48
N PHE A 57 -16.37 6.75 6.97
CA PHE A 57 -15.99 6.88 8.37
C PHE A 57 -14.65 7.63 8.53
N PRO A 58 -14.58 8.91 8.13
CA PRO A 58 -13.36 9.73 8.25
C PRO A 58 -12.81 9.73 9.68
N GLY A 59 -11.49 9.53 9.83
CA GLY A 59 -10.82 9.55 11.12
C GLY A 59 -11.17 8.42 12.09
N LYS A 60 -12.02 7.45 11.71
CA LYS A 60 -12.37 6.30 12.55
C LYS A 60 -11.59 5.06 12.11
N VAL A 61 -10.94 4.42 13.08
CA VAL A 61 -10.20 3.16 12.87
C VAL A 61 -10.64 2.16 13.93
N ALA A 62 -11.10 0.99 13.50
CA ALA A 62 -11.30 -0.14 14.41
C ALA A 62 -9.96 -0.86 14.60
N GLU A 63 -9.46 -0.91 15.83
CA GLU A 63 -8.22 -1.60 16.20
C GLU A 63 -8.59 -2.87 16.96
N VAL A 64 -8.34 -4.02 16.32
CA VAL A 64 -8.65 -5.33 16.90
C VAL A 64 -7.35 -6.07 17.19
N PHE A 65 -7.17 -6.48 18.44
CA PHE A 65 -6.05 -7.28 18.89
C PHE A 65 -6.53 -8.66 19.32
N HIS A 66 -5.75 -9.71 19.04
CA HIS A 66 -5.97 -11.02 19.65
C HIS A 66 -4.65 -11.76 19.81
N SER A 67 -4.25 -12.05 21.06
CA SER A 67 -2.93 -12.61 21.40
C SER A 67 -2.62 -13.97 20.76
N LYS A 68 -3.65 -14.75 20.41
CA LYS A 68 -3.52 -16.04 19.73
C LYS A 68 -3.66 -15.98 18.20
N SER A 69 -3.79 -14.78 17.62
CA SER A 69 -3.87 -14.64 16.15
C SER A 69 -2.61 -15.15 15.44
N VAL A 70 -1.47 -15.11 16.13
CA VAL A 70 -0.20 -15.70 15.68
C VAL A 70 0.38 -16.56 16.79
N VAL A 71 0.57 -17.85 16.52
CA VAL A 71 1.22 -18.81 17.43
C VAL A 71 2.32 -19.51 16.66
N GLU A 72 3.54 -19.53 17.18
CA GLU A 72 4.70 -20.15 16.52
C GLU A 72 4.90 -19.69 15.07
N LYS A 73 4.71 -18.39 14.81
CA LYS A 73 4.75 -17.75 13.47
C LYS A 73 3.69 -18.23 12.48
N LYS A 74 2.68 -18.98 12.94
CA LYS A 74 1.53 -19.36 12.13
C LYS A 74 0.33 -18.50 12.49
N ILE A 75 -0.35 -18.01 11.47
CA ILE A 75 -1.54 -17.19 11.62
C ILE A 75 -2.76 -18.11 11.71
N SER A 76 -3.63 -17.88 12.68
CA SER A 76 -4.84 -18.68 12.88
C SER A 76 -5.99 -18.18 12.02
N GLN A 77 -6.40 -18.94 11.02
CA GLN A 77 -7.51 -18.59 10.11
C GLN A 77 -8.82 -18.25 10.88
N GLU A 78 -9.20 -19.07 11.85
CA GLU A 78 -10.44 -18.90 12.62
C GLU A 78 -10.43 -17.56 13.39
N ILE A 79 -9.34 -17.28 14.10
CA ILE A 79 -9.19 -16.04 14.87
C ILE A 79 -9.17 -14.82 13.94
N VAL A 80 -8.51 -14.92 12.78
CA VAL A 80 -8.51 -13.84 11.78
C VAL A 80 -9.92 -13.53 11.28
N GLU A 81 -10.76 -14.54 11.04
CA GLU A 81 -12.16 -14.35 10.65
C GLU A 81 -12.99 -13.67 11.75
N GLU A 82 -12.76 -14.04 13.00
CA GLU A 82 -13.38 -13.39 14.16
C GLU A 82 -12.95 -11.93 14.30
N MET A 83 -11.64 -11.66 14.20
CA MET A 83 -11.07 -10.32 14.27
C MET A 83 -11.61 -9.42 13.17
N LEU A 84 -11.69 -9.92 11.93
CA LEU A 84 -12.27 -9.20 10.81
C LEU A 84 -13.75 -8.88 11.06
N THR A 85 -14.53 -9.86 11.52
CA THR A 85 -15.94 -9.66 11.86
C THR A 85 -16.10 -8.59 12.92
N LYS A 86 -15.34 -8.67 14.02
CA LYS A 86 -15.38 -7.72 15.13
C LYS A 86 -15.06 -6.30 14.67
N GLY A 87 -13.95 -6.14 13.92
CA GLY A 87 -13.53 -4.82 13.43
C GLY A 87 -14.51 -4.21 12.43
N MET A 88 -15.13 -5.02 11.56
CA MET A 88 -16.16 -4.55 10.64
C MET A 88 -17.41 -4.07 11.37
N LEU A 89 -17.89 -4.81 12.37
CA LEU A 89 -19.05 -4.40 13.18
C LEU A 89 -18.75 -3.15 14.01
N GLU A 90 -17.55 -3.05 14.57
CA GLU A 90 -17.12 -1.88 15.34
C GLU A 90 -16.97 -0.61 14.48
N LEU A 91 -16.35 -0.74 13.31
CA LEU A 91 -16.19 0.37 12.37
C LEU A 91 -17.56 0.90 11.93
N THR A 92 -18.46 0.00 11.53
CA THR A 92 -19.75 0.37 10.93
C THR A 92 -20.86 0.64 11.94
N GLY A 93 -20.76 0.10 13.16
CA GLY A 93 -21.86 0.07 14.12
C GLY A 93 -23.00 -0.90 13.74
N ALA A 94 -22.82 -1.71 12.69
CA ALA A 94 -23.81 -2.70 12.29
C ALA A 94 -23.89 -3.85 13.30
N LYS A 95 -25.06 -4.48 13.43
CA LYS A 95 -25.27 -5.64 14.31
C LYS A 95 -24.99 -6.99 13.64
N LYS A 96 -24.84 -6.99 12.32
CA LYS A 96 -24.64 -8.19 11.49
C LYS A 96 -23.61 -7.90 10.41
N ILE A 97 -22.78 -8.90 10.11
CA ILE A 97 -21.62 -8.73 9.22
C ILE A 97 -22.04 -8.43 7.78
N GLU A 98 -23.15 -9.01 7.33
CA GLU A 98 -23.71 -8.77 5.99
C GLU A 98 -24.15 -7.31 5.82
N LYS A 99 -24.68 -6.71 6.90
CA LYS A 99 -25.06 -5.30 6.91
C LYS A 99 -23.84 -4.38 6.92
N ALA A 100 -22.78 -4.75 7.64
CA ALA A 100 -21.51 -4.01 7.60
C ALA A 100 -20.93 -3.98 6.17
N TRP A 101 -20.81 -5.14 5.52
CA TRP A 101 -20.27 -5.22 4.15
C TRP A 101 -21.13 -4.51 3.11
N SER A 102 -22.47 -4.57 3.25
CA SER A 102 -23.39 -3.91 2.31
C SER A 102 -23.25 -2.38 2.25
N MET A 103 -22.53 -1.76 3.21
CA MET A 103 -22.20 -0.34 3.15
C MET A 103 -21.12 -0.03 2.11
N PHE A 104 -20.26 -1.00 1.80
CA PHE A 104 -19.05 -0.79 0.98
C PHE A 104 -19.19 -1.41 -0.42
N VAL A 105 -19.85 -2.55 -0.50
CA VAL A 105 -19.97 -3.39 -1.71
C VAL A 105 -21.39 -3.91 -1.90
N LYS A 106 -21.74 -4.24 -3.15
CA LYS A 106 -23.03 -4.87 -3.50
C LYS A 106 -22.85 -5.96 -4.58
N PRO A 107 -23.73 -6.98 -4.63
CA PRO A 107 -23.70 -7.99 -5.69
C PRO A 107 -23.67 -7.37 -7.09
N GLY A 108 -22.83 -7.94 -7.96
CA GLY A 108 -22.60 -7.46 -9.33
C GLY A 108 -21.50 -6.41 -9.49
N GLU A 109 -20.98 -5.81 -8.41
CA GLU A 109 -19.78 -4.95 -8.48
C GLU A 109 -18.50 -5.79 -8.60
N LYS A 110 -17.55 -5.31 -9.41
CA LYS A 110 -16.20 -5.87 -9.52
C LYS A 110 -15.31 -5.35 -8.39
N ILE A 111 -14.80 -6.25 -7.56
CA ILE A 111 -14.04 -5.93 -6.33
C ILE A 111 -12.57 -6.31 -6.50
N GLY A 112 -11.68 -5.31 -6.41
CA GLY A 112 -10.23 -5.52 -6.39
C GLY A 112 -9.68 -5.56 -4.97
N LEU A 113 -9.08 -6.68 -4.58
CA LEU A 113 -8.34 -6.83 -3.32
C LEU A 113 -6.87 -6.46 -3.56
N LYS A 114 -6.46 -5.26 -3.13
CA LYS A 114 -5.08 -4.78 -3.30
C LYS A 114 -4.20 -5.29 -2.17
N VAL A 115 -3.40 -6.31 -2.43
CA VAL A 115 -2.49 -6.94 -1.44
C VAL A 115 -1.10 -6.29 -1.47
N ASN A 116 -0.16 -6.79 -0.67
CA ASN A 116 1.24 -6.35 -0.62
C ASN A 116 2.20 -7.55 -0.56
N PRO A 117 2.82 -7.95 -1.68
CA PRO A 117 3.78 -9.06 -1.74
C PRO A 117 5.25 -8.60 -1.60
N VAL A 118 5.52 -7.29 -1.64
CA VAL A 118 6.83 -6.71 -2.01
C VAL A 118 7.98 -7.08 -1.06
N ALA A 119 7.71 -7.32 0.22
CA ALA A 119 8.76 -7.69 1.19
C ALA A 119 9.02 -9.20 1.25
N GLY A 120 8.38 -9.99 0.37
CA GLY A 120 8.64 -11.42 0.19
C GLY A 120 7.91 -12.31 1.19
N LYS A 121 8.27 -13.59 1.19
CA LYS A 121 7.59 -14.66 1.95
C LYS A 121 7.57 -14.42 3.46
N ASP A 122 8.59 -13.76 3.99
CA ASP A 122 8.69 -13.50 5.43
C ASP A 122 7.80 -12.34 5.89
N LEU A 123 7.37 -11.47 4.96
CA LEU A 123 6.57 -10.30 5.26
C LEU A 123 5.75 -9.86 4.04
N SER A 124 4.57 -10.45 3.90
CA SER A 124 3.59 -10.11 2.87
C SER A 124 2.17 -10.18 3.45
N THR A 125 1.18 -9.66 2.74
CA THR A 125 -0.22 -9.77 3.16
C THR A 125 -0.57 -11.24 3.40
N SER A 126 -1.06 -11.54 4.59
CA SER A 126 -1.36 -12.90 5.01
C SER A 126 -2.45 -13.50 4.14
N LEU A 127 -2.30 -14.77 3.78
CA LEU A 127 -3.33 -15.45 2.98
C LEU A 127 -4.64 -15.57 3.78
N GLU A 128 -4.53 -15.66 5.10
CA GLU A 128 -5.62 -15.85 6.04
C GLU A 128 -6.59 -14.66 6.04
N ILE A 129 -6.07 -13.42 6.04
CA ILE A 129 -6.94 -12.23 6.00
C ILE A 129 -7.63 -12.09 4.64
N VAL A 130 -6.92 -12.42 3.55
CA VAL A 130 -7.53 -12.38 2.21
C VAL A 130 -8.61 -13.45 2.07
N LYS A 131 -8.39 -14.66 2.59
CA LYS A 131 -9.40 -15.72 2.68
C LYS A 131 -10.60 -15.30 3.53
N ALA A 132 -10.36 -14.65 4.67
CA ALA A 132 -11.42 -14.14 5.54
C ALA A 132 -12.27 -13.07 4.83
N VAL A 133 -11.64 -12.10 4.17
CA VAL A 133 -12.32 -11.06 3.38
C VAL A 133 -13.16 -11.69 2.28
N ILE A 134 -12.57 -12.57 1.45
CA ILE A 134 -13.31 -13.28 0.38
C ILE A 134 -14.48 -14.07 0.96
N GLY A 135 -14.26 -14.83 2.04
CA GLY A 135 -15.28 -15.64 2.67
C GLY A 135 -16.47 -14.80 3.19
N GLN A 136 -16.21 -13.60 3.71
CA GLN A 136 -17.29 -12.69 4.13
C GLN A 136 -17.96 -11.99 2.94
N LEU A 137 -17.21 -11.60 1.90
CA LEU A 137 -17.78 -11.04 0.66
C LEU A 137 -18.72 -12.04 -0.03
N VAL A 138 -18.32 -13.31 -0.13
CA VAL A 138 -19.15 -14.37 -0.71
C VAL A 138 -20.41 -14.61 0.12
N ARG A 139 -20.31 -14.59 1.46
CA ARG A 139 -21.49 -14.63 2.35
C ARG A 139 -22.46 -13.46 2.10
N CYS A 140 -21.97 -12.33 1.62
CA CYS A 140 -22.77 -11.16 1.25
C CYS A 140 -23.31 -11.19 -0.19
N GLY A 141 -23.10 -12.29 -0.92
CA GLY A 141 -23.60 -12.47 -2.28
C GLY A 141 -22.68 -11.94 -3.39
N ILE A 142 -21.42 -11.60 -3.08
CA ILE A 142 -20.42 -11.30 -4.11
C ILE A 142 -19.92 -12.61 -4.72
N GLN A 143 -19.97 -12.76 -6.03
CA GLN A 143 -19.47 -13.97 -6.68
C GLN A 143 -17.94 -13.95 -6.72
N LYS A 144 -17.29 -15.11 -6.62
CA LYS A 144 -15.82 -15.21 -6.74
C LYS A 144 -15.29 -14.64 -8.06
N SER A 145 -16.05 -14.82 -9.16
CA SER A 145 -15.74 -14.27 -10.49
C SER A 145 -15.85 -12.74 -10.58
N ASP A 146 -16.47 -12.10 -9.58
CA ASP A 146 -16.52 -10.64 -9.43
C ASP A 146 -15.37 -10.11 -8.56
N ILE A 147 -14.54 -10.99 -8.01
CA ILE A 147 -13.39 -10.64 -7.16
C ILE A 147 -12.09 -10.88 -7.93
N LEU A 148 -11.15 -9.94 -7.82
CA LEU A 148 -9.77 -10.15 -8.24
C LEU A 148 -8.80 -9.75 -7.12
N ILE A 149 -7.68 -10.46 -7.01
CA ILE A 149 -6.56 -10.13 -6.14
C ILE A 149 -5.49 -9.49 -7.02
N TRP A 150 -4.97 -8.35 -6.59
CA TRP A 150 -4.00 -7.63 -7.40
C TRP A 150 -2.94 -6.91 -6.60
N ASP A 151 -1.82 -6.70 -7.27
CA ASP A 151 -0.71 -5.83 -6.89
C ASP A 151 -0.08 -5.28 -8.18
N ARG A 152 1.02 -4.55 -8.09
CA ARG A 152 1.78 -4.14 -9.24
C ARG A 152 2.49 -5.31 -9.92
N ARG A 153 3.07 -6.25 -9.16
CA ARG A 153 3.90 -7.34 -9.70
C ARG A 153 3.25 -8.70 -9.52
N GLU A 154 2.79 -9.29 -10.62
CA GLU A 154 2.06 -10.57 -10.61
C GLU A 154 2.92 -11.72 -10.08
N PHE A 155 4.17 -11.80 -10.51
CA PHE A 155 5.10 -12.85 -10.09
C PHE A 155 5.47 -12.76 -8.59
N GLU A 156 5.57 -11.56 -8.01
CA GLU A 156 5.81 -11.41 -6.56
C GLU A 156 4.60 -11.92 -5.76
N MET A 157 3.37 -11.72 -6.25
CA MET A 157 2.17 -12.30 -5.63
C MET A 157 2.21 -13.84 -5.66
N HIS A 158 2.57 -14.44 -6.80
CA HIS A 158 2.70 -15.88 -6.91
C HIS A 158 3.79 -16.44 -5.99
N GLU A 159 4.94 -15.76 -5.89
CA GLU A 159 6.05 -16.15 -5.02
C GLU A 159 5.66 -16.20 -3.54
N VAL A 160 4.70 -15.37 -3.10
CA VAL A 160 4.21 -15.34 -1.70
C VAL A 160 2.91 -16.14 -1.50
N GLY A 161 2.46 -16.90 -2.49
CA GLY A 161 1.37 -17.86 -2.34
C GLY A 161 -0.01 -17.37 -2.78
N PHE A 162 -0.12 -16.21 -3.42
CA PHE A 162 -1.33 -15.87 -4.16
C PHE A 162 -1.36 -16.65 -5.48
N THR A 163 -1.95 -17.84 -5.43
CA THR A 163 -2.07 -18.77 -6.57
C THR A 163 -3.50 -19.30 -6.69
N GLU A 164 -3.85 -19.86 -7.84
CA GLU A 164 -5.15 -20.52 -8.07
C GLU A 164 -5.41 -21.64 -7.05
N GLN A 165 -4.37 -22.34 -6.60
CA GLN A 165 -4.49 -23.37 -5.56
C GLN A 165 -5.00 -22.79 -4.23
N ASN A 166 -4.50 -21.62 -3.83
CA ASN A 166 -4.88 -20.99 -2.57
C ASN A 166 -6.17 -20.16 -2.68
N PHE A 167 -6.52 -19.70 -3.89
CA PHE A 167 -7.68 -18.86 -4.18
C PHE A 167 -8.46 -19.35 -5.42
N PRO A 168 -9.05 -20.56 -5.37
CA PRO A 168 -9.68 -21.15 -6.54
C PRO A 168 -10.88 -20.34 -7.02
N GLY A 169 -10.92 -20.08 -8.33
CA GLY A 169 -11.94 -19.32 -9.03
C GLY A 169 -11.84 -17.80 -8.86
N ILE A 170 -10.69 -17.29 -8.41
CA ILE A 170 -10.45 -15.86 -8.20
C ILE A 170 -9.27 -15.43 -9.06
N LYS A 171 -9.49 -14.39 -9.88
CA LYS A 171 -8.44 -13.87 -10.75
C LYS A 171 -7.32 -13.23 -9.94
N ILE A 172 -6.08 -13.62 -10.21
CA ILE A 172 -4.88 -13.01 -9.64
C ILE A 172 -4.16 -12.29 -10.77
N ILE A 173 -3.95 -10.98 -10.64
CA ILE A 173 -3.44 -10.16 -11.74
C ILE A 173 -2.54 -9.02 -11.26
N GLY A 174 -1.41 -8.81 -11.94
CA GLY A 174 -0.54 -7.64 -11.75
C GLY A 174 -0.48 -6.72 -12.96
N THR A 175 0.04 -5.51 -12.80
CA THR A 175 0.34 -4.61 -13.93
C THR A 175 1.60 -5.06 -14.67
N GLU A 176 2.63 -5.41 -13.90
CA GLU A 176 3.89 -6.00 -14.35
C GLU A 176 3.75 -7.53 -14.30
N CYS A 177 3.91 -8.17 -15.44
CA CYS A 177 3.65 -9.60 -15.59
C CYS A 177 4.66 -10.26 -16.53
N LYS A 178 4.68 -11.59 -16.45
CA LYS A 178 5.46 -12.46 -17.34
C LYS A 178 4.53 -13.44 -18.02
N ASP A 179 4.94 -13.98 -19.16
CA ASP A 179 4.32 -15.18 -19.71
C ASP A 179 4.75 -16.45 -18.95
N GLU A 180 4.25 -17.60 -19.40
CA GLU A 180 4.51 -18.92 -18.81
C GLU A 180 6.00 -19.31 -18.89
N GLN A 181 6.76 -18.75 -19.83
CA GLN A 181 8.20 -18.98 -19.97
C GLN A 181 9.04 -17.99 -19.14
N GLY A 182 8.40 -17.05 -18.46
CA GLY A 182 9.03 -16.06 -17.61
C GLY A 182 9.53 -14.82 -18.35
N SER A 183 9.14 -14.62 -19.61
CA SER A 183 9.45 -13.42 -20.39
C SER A 183 8.51 -12.27 -20.05
N PHE A 184 9.05 -11.05 -20.00
CA PHE A 184 8.25 -9.83 -19.83
C PHE A 184 7.75 -9.23 -21.14
N VAL A 185 8.27 -9.70 -22.27
CA VAL A 185 7.98 -9.18 -23.61
C VAL A 185 7.33 -10.24 -24.48
N ASP A 186 6.49 -9.77 -25.41
CA ASP A 186 5.91 -10.59 -26.47
C ASP A 186 6.93 -10.88 -27.59
N ALA A 187 6.48 -11.60 -28.63
CA ALA A 187 7.29 -11.95 -29.80
C ALA A 187 7.81 -10.74 -30.59
N ASN A 188 7.24 -9.55 -30.40
CA ASN A 188 7.67 -8.30 -31.04
C ASN A 188 8.58 -7.45 -30.14
N GLY A 189 8.90 -7.94 -28.94
CA GLY A 189 9.70 -7.20 -27.96
C GLY A 189 8.93 -6.14 -27.16
N LYS A 190 7.59 -6.12 -27.25
CA LYS A 190 6.74 -5.20 -26.48
C LYS A 190 6.47 -5.78 -25.10
N LEU A 191 6.53 -4.94 -24.06
CA LEU A 191 6.26 -5.40 -22.70
C LEU A 191 4.78 -5.74 -22.53
N TYR A 192 4.47 -6.91 -21.96
CA TYR A 192 3.09 -7.27 -21.62
C TYR A 192 2.43 -6.25 -20.69
N GLY A 193 3.22 -5.64 -19.80
CA GLY A 193 2.75 -4.59 -18.89
C GLY A 193 2.24 -3.33 -19.60
N GLU A 194 2.70 -3.03 -20.83
CA GLU A 194 2.23 -1.86 -21.59
C GLU A 194 0.75 -1.95 -21.93
N GLU A 195 0.22 -3.17 -22.06
CA GLU A 195 -1.19 -3.40 -22.35
C GLU A 195 -2.08 -3.26 -21.11
N ARG A 196 -1.47 -3.30 -19.92
CA ARG A 196 -2.11 -3.25 -18.61
C ARG A 196 -2.07 -1.86 -17.96
N ILE A 197 -1.52 -0.85 -18.64
CA ILE A 197 -1.55 0.55 -18.21
C ILE A 197 -2.51 1.38 -19.06
N ASP A 198 -3.17 2.34 -18.43
CA ASP A 198 -4.08 3.29 -19.06
C ASP A 198 -3.34 4.62 -19.28
N LYS A 199 -3.08 4.97 -20.53
CA LYS A 199 -2.33 6.19 -20.87
C LYS A 199 -3.14 7.47 -20.71
N ASN A 200 -4.46 7.37 -20.53
CA ASN A 200 -5.33 8.52 -20.28
C ASN A 200 -5.29 8.95 -18.81
N TRP A 201 -4.89 8.06 -17.91
CA TRP A 201 -4.72 8.34 -16.49
C TRP A 201 -3.24 8.26 -16.11
N PHE A 202 -2.65 9.38 -15.70
CA PHE A 202 -1.24 9.42 -15.33
C PHE A 202 -0.93 10.41 -14.22
N TYR A 203 0.04 10.04 -13.40
CA TYR A 203 0.77 10.94 -12.52
C TYR A 203 2.05 11.39 -13.24
N TRP A 204 2.10 12.66 -13.62
CA TRP A 204 3.27 13.29 -14.20
C TRP A 204 4.09 13.95 -13.10
N ALA A 205 5.41 13.79 -13.18
CA ALA A 205 6.32 14.56 -12.35
C ALA A 205 7.60 14.90 -13.11
N ASP A 206 8.17 16.07 -12.83
CA ASP A 206 9.35 16.62 -13.49
C ASP A 206 10.66 15.95 -13.05
N VAL A 207 10.67 14.63 -13.07
CA VAL A 207 11.80 13.77 -12.78
C VAL A 207 11.76 12.60 -13.75
N GLU A 208 12.89 12.31 -14.38
CA GLU A 208 13.05 11.17 -15.28
C GLU A 208 13.96 10.13 -14.65
N GLY A 209 13.64 8.86 -14.87
CA GLY A 209 14.53 7.73 -14.59
C GLY A 209 14.90 7.07 -15.91
N LYS A 210 16.17 6.70 -16.05
CA LYS A 210 16.64 5.85 -17.14
C LYS A 210 16.83 4.42 -16.64
N TYR A 211 16.28 3.45 -17.36
CA TYR A 211 16.30 2.05 -16.98
C TYR A 211 17.06 1.23 -18.02
N ASP A 212 17.80 0.22 -17.57
CA ASP A 212 18.33 -0.78 -18.48
C ASP A 212 17.26 -1.82 -18.84
N ALA A 213 17.57 -2.69 -19.80
CA ALA A 213 16.67 -3.75 -20.25
C ALA A 213 16.23 -4.71 -19.11
N GLU A 214 17.03 -4.83 -18.05
CA GLU A 214 16.66 -5.65 -16.87
C GLU A 214 15.64 -4.94 -15.97
N THR A 215 15.73 -3.61 -15.84
CA THR A 215 14.89 -2.84 -14.91
C THR A 215 13.61 -2.33 -15.57
N LEU A 216 13.65 -2.01 -16.86
CA LEU A 216 12.51 -1.45 -17.59
C LEU A 216 11.22 -2.29 -17.48
N PRO A 217 11.26 -3.64 -17.53
CA PRO A 217 10.05 -4.44 -17.34
C PRO A 217 9.35 -4.24 -15.99
N TYR A 218 10.10 -3.87 -14.96
CA TYR A 218 9.61 -3.56 -13.62
C TYR A 218 9.14 -2.10 -13.49
N MET A 219 9.14 -1.34 -14.58
CA MET A 219 8.68 0.06 -14.65
C MET A 219 7.63 0.24 -15.75
N VAL A 220 7.56 -0.67 -16.73
CA VAL A 220 6.68 -0.69 -17.91
C VAL A 220 6.99 0.42 -18.93
N ASN A 221 7.38 1.61 -18.49
CA ASN A 221 7.70 2.72 -19.36
C ASN A 221 8.78 3.63 -18.76
N GLU A 222 9.39 4.46 -19.62
CA GLU A 222 10.27 5.55 -19.22
C GLU A 222 9.57 6.92 -19.30
N GLY A 223 10.35 7.98 -19.10
CA GLY A 223 9.91 9.37 -19.16
C GLY A 223 9.32 9.88 -17.84
N LYS A 224 8.53 10.96 -17.93
CA LYS A 224 7.97 11.69 -16.78
C LYS A 224 6.60 11.21 -16.31
N ASN A 225 6.00 10.25 -17.03
CA ASN A 225 4.67 9.73 -16.74
C ASN A 225 4.73 8.41 -15.97
N SER A 226 3.90 8.32 -14.93
CA SER A 226 3.51 7.09 -14.24
C SER A 226 2.05 6.82 -14.55
N TYR A 227 1.76 5.84 -15.40
CA TYR A 227 0.42 5.53 -15.88
C TYR A 227 -0.32 4.64 -14.89
N PHE A 228 -1.61 4.89 -14.68
CA PHE A 228 -2.42 4.05 -13.81
C PHE A 228 -2.65 2.67 -14.43
N SER A 229 -2.71 1.65 -13.59
CA SER A 229 -3.09 0.30 -13.99
C SER A 229 -4.53 0.28 -14.49
N LYS A 230 -4.77 -0.42 -15.59
CA LYS A 230 -6.12 -0.73 -16.06
C LYS A 230 -6.94 -1.52 -15.06
N ILE A 231 -6.28 -2.21 -14.13
CA ILE A 231 -6.96 -2.84 -12.99
C ILE A 231 -7.79 -1.80 -12.24
N CYS A 232 -7.20 -0.62 -11.97
CA CYS A 232 -7.85 0.47 -11.25
C CYS A 232 -8.81 1.27 -12.13
N THR A 233 -8.49 1.49 -13.41
CA THR A 233 -9.30 2.37 -14.27
C THR A 233 -10.49 1.62 -14.90
N GLU A 234 -10.29 0.39 -15.34
CA GLU A 234 -11.23 -0.35 -16.20
C GLU A 234 -11.81 -1.63 -15.57
N MET A 235 -11.06 -2.33 -14.70
CA MET A 235 -11.44 -3.69 -14.29
C MET A 235 -12.25 -3.79 -12.99
N VAL A 236 -12.14 -2.80 -12.09
CA VAL A 236 -12.80 -2.82 -10.78
C VAL A 236 -13.69 -1.60 -10.56
N ASP A 237 -14.80 -1.83 -9.88
CA ASP A 237 -15.69 -0.78 -9.38
C ASP A 237 -15.26 -0.31 -8.00
N LYS A 238 -14.69 -1.21 -7.20
CA LYS A 238 -14.32 -1.03 -5.79
C LYS A 238 -12.95 -1.60 -5.50
N ILE A 239 -12.20 -0.91 -4.65
CA ILE A 239 -10.90 -1.38 -4.14
C ILE A 239 -11.02 -1.56 -2.63
N ILE A 240 -10.66 -2.75 -2.15
CA ILE A 240 -10.37 -3.03 -0.74
C ILE A 240 -8.86 -3.17 -0.63
N ASN A 241 -8.23 -2.28 0.13
CA ASN A 241 -6.78 -2.22 0.29
C ASN A 241 -6.37 -3.04 1.52
N ILE A 242 -5.44 -3.98 1.35
CA ILE A 242 -5.00 -4.90 2.41
C ILE A 242 -3.47 -4.82 2.56
N PRO A 243 -2.94 -3.68 3.05
CA PRO A 243 -1.50 -3.49 3.25
C PRO A 243 -1.01 -4.24 4.49
N ILE A 244 0.31 -4.23 4.70
CA ILE A 244 0.95 -4.82 5.87
C ILE A 244 1.60 -3.77 6.77
N LEU A 245 1.71 -4.07 8.06
CA LEU A 245 2.37 -3.23 9.06
C LEU A 245 3.90 -3.24 8.87
N LYS A 246 4.46 -2.27 8.13
CA LYS A 246 5.91 -2.16 7.95
C LYS A 246 6.45 -0.73 7.82
N ASN A 247 7.67 -0.55 8.31
CA ASN A 247 8.42 0.70 8.20
C ASN A 247 9.07 0.91 6.81
N ALA A 248 9.44 2.16 6.53
CA ALA A 248 10.41 2.54 5.48
C ALA A 248 11.25 3.73 5.97
N GLY A 249 12.50 3.48 6.34
CA GLY A 249 13.33 4.48 7.01
C GLY A 249 12.63 5.03 8.27
N ALA A 250 12.53 6.36 8.37
CA ALA A 250 11.82 7.05 9.44
C ALA A 250 10.28 7.02 9.30
N SER A 251 9.75 6.55 8.18
CA SER A 251 8.31 6.52 7.86
C SER A 251 7.78 5.07 7.80
N VAL A 252 6.58 4.89 7.23
CA VAL A 252 5.88 3.62 7.03
C VAL A 252 5.34 3.50 5.60
N THR A 253 4.88 2.32 5.19
CA THR A 253 4.46 2.05 3.79
C THR A 253 3.04 1.49 3.62
N LEU A 254 2.22 1.68 4.65
CA LEU A 254 0.94 1.05 4.95
C LEU A 254 -0.11 1.23 3.81
N CYS A 255 -1.23 1.91 4.03
CA CYS A 255 -2.29 2.09 3.05
C CYS A 255 -1.87 2.97 1.87
N LEU A 256 -1.42 4.20 2.11
CA LEU A 256 -1.20 5.19 1.05
C LEU A 256 -0.11 4.76 0.08
N LYS A 257 1.04 4.27 0.59
CA LYS A 257 2.11 3.79 -0.29
C LYS A 257 1.70 2.50 -1.03
N ASN A 258 0.98 1.58 -0.36
CA ASN A 258 0.52 0.34 -1.00
C ASN A 258 -0.42 0.62 -2.18
N LEU A 259 -1.27 1.64 -2.07
CA LEU A 259 -2.12 2.14 -3.16
C LEU A 259 -1.29 2.85 -4.21
N ALA A 260 -0.60 3.93 -3.84
CA ALA A 260 0.09 4.82 -4.78
C ALA A 260 1.11 4.08 -5.66
N TYR A 261 2.08 3.40 -5.03
CA TYR A 261 3.14 2.70 -5.76
C TYR A 261 2.68 1.36 -6.34
N GLY A 262 1.54 0.85 -5.89
CA GLY A 262 0.93 -0.35 -6.43
C GLY A 262 0.07 -0.11 -7.67
N ALA A 263 -0.47 1.12 -7.81
CA ALA A 263 -1.45 1.46 -8.83
C ALA A 263 -0.86 2.09 -10.09
N VAL A 264 0.37 2.63 -10.05
CA VAL A 264 0.98 3.31 -11.19
C VAL A 264 2.31 2.69 -11.62
N SER A 265 2.63 2.82 -12.91
CA SER A 265 3.90 2.42 -13.50
C SER A 265 5.03 3.42 -13.23
N ASN A 266 6.25 3.10 -13.68
CA ASN A 266 7.40 4.01 -13.71
C ASN A 266 7.65 4.74 -12.37
N THR A 267 7.61 4.00 -11.27
CA THR A 267 7.70 4.61 -9.93
C THR A 267 9.14 4.75 -9.43
N GLY A 268 10.12 4.13 -10.10
CA GLY A 268 11.51 4.09 -9.62
C GLY A 268 12.07 5.50 -9.44
N ARG A 269 11.81 6.37 -10.43
CA ARG A 269 12.21 7.79 -10.45
C ARG A 269 11.60 8.63 -9.32
N LEU A 270 10.52 8.18 -8.70
CA LEU A 270 9.75 8.94 -7.72
C LEU A 270 10.29 8.77 -6.29
N HIS A 271 11.11 7.74 -6.02
CA HIS A 271 11.51 7.39 -4.66
C HIS A 271 12.50 8.37 -4.02
N GLU A 272 13.35 9.02 -4.80
CA GLU A 272 14.43 9.85 -4.25
C GLU A 272 13.90 11.21 -3.76
N GLN A 273 13.14 11.92 -4.62
CA GLN A 273 12.74 13.31 -4.37
C GLN A 273 11.26 13.50 -4.08
N LEU A 274 10.41 12.52 -4.43
CA LEU A 274 8.95 12.65 -4.43
C LEU A 274 8.26 11.53 -3.65
N TRP A 275 8.94 10.88 -2.70
CA TRP A 275 8.37 9.72 -2.02
C TRP A 275 7.08 10.08 -1.27
N ALA A 276 7.09 11.16 -0.49
CA ALA A 276 5.93 11.59 0.29
C ALA A 276 4.80 12.10 -0.61
N ASP A 277 5.18 12.86 -1.63
CA ASP A 277 4.29 13.38 -2.67
C ASP A 277 3.57 12.25 -3.39
N THR A 278 4.31 11.24 -3.86
CA THR A 278 3.72 10.13 -4.59
C THR A 278 2.73 9.36 -3.72
N CYS A 279 3.06 9.10 -2.45
CA CYS A 279 2.15 8.46 -1.51
C CYS A 279 0.82 9.22 -1.36
N ALA A 280 0.86 10.55 -1.30
CA ALA A 280 -0.32 11.39 -1.10
C ALA A 280 -1.05 11.71 -2.42
N GLU A 281 -0.33 12.28 -3.39
CA GLU A 281 -0.86 12.85 -4.63
C GLU A 281 -1.48 11.79 -5.56
N VAL A 282 -0.86 10.61 -5.71
CA VAL A 282 -1.44 9.54 -6.55
C VAL A 282 -2.80 9.09 -6.02
N CYS A 283 -2.98 9.07 -4.69
CA CYS A 283 -4.24 8.71 -4.06
C CYS A 283 -5.34 9.77 -4.25
N ALA A 284 -5.00 10.98 -4.72
CA ALA A 284 -5.98 12.03 -5.05
C ALA A 284 -6.59 11.88 -6.45
N PHE A 285 -6.06 11.00 -7.30
CA PHE A 285 -6.63 10.77 -8.63
C PHE A 285 -7.87 9.86 -8.56
N PRO A 286 -8.93 10.14 -9.36
CA PRO A 286 -10.17 9.37 -9.38
C PRO A 286 -10.05 7.84 -9.45
N PRO A 287 -9.11 7.23 -10.22
CA PRO A 287 -8.95 5.77 -10.26
C PRO A 287 -8.68 5.13 -8.89
N ILE A 288 -8.17 5.89 -7.93
CA ILE A 288 -7.96 5.46 -6.54
C ILE A 288 -8.94 6.17 -5.61
N ARG A 289 -8.94 7.50 -5.62
CA ARG A 289 -9.72 8.36 -4.72
C ARG A 289 -11.17 7.93 -4.62
N ASP A 290 -11.79 7.57 -5.76
CA ASP A 290 -13.24 7.34 -5.84
C ASP A 290 -13.63 5.86 -5.79
N LYS A 291 -12.64 4.95 -5.77
CA LYS A 291 -12.86 3.50 -5.80
C LYS A 291 -12.44 2.79 -4.52
N VAL A 292 -11.50 3.34 -3.74
CA VAL A 292 -11.10 2.75 -2.45
C VAL A 292 -12.20 2.94 -1.42
N VAL A 293 -12.78 1.84 -0.94
CA VAL A 293 -13.89 1.87 0.02
C VAL A 293 -13.52 1.40 1.41
N LEU A 294 -12.45 0.61 1.54
CA LEU A 294 -12.04 0.02 2.81
C LEU A 294 -10.54 -0.26 2.81
N ASN A 295 -9.90 -0.04 3.95
CA ASN A 295 -8.51 -0.38 4.23
C ASN A 295 -8.48 -1.35 5.41
N ILE A 296 -7.84 -2.50 5.22
CA ILE A 296 -7.70 -3.58 6.20
C ILE A 296 -6.20 -3.82 6.37
N LEU A 297 -5.57 -3.11 7.29
CA LEU A 297 -4.14 -3.22 7.53
C LEU A 297 -3.86 -4.50 8.33
N ASP A 298 -3.14 -5.41 7.69
CA ASP A 298 -2.63 -6.64 8.27
C ASP A 298 -1.41 -6.35 9.14
N GLY A 299 -1.61 -6.42 10.45
CA GLY A 299 -0.59 -6.29 11.48
C GLY A 299 -0.44 -7.56 12.31
N PHE A 300 -0.65 -8.75 11.73
CA PHE A 300 -0.37 -9.99 12.47
C PHE A 300 1.13 -10.13 12.71
N ILE A 301 1.90 -9.99 11.63
CA ILE A 301 3.36 -9.97 11.60
C ILE A 301 3.78 -8.65 10.95
N GLY A 302 4.71 -7.93 11.57
CA GLY A 302 5.14 -6.61 11.10
C GLY A 302 6.65 -6.41 11.21
N CYS A 303 7.17 -5.45 10.44
CA CYS A 303 8.58 -5.04 10.47
C CYS A 303 8.71 -3.60 10.94
N TYR A 304 9.30 -3.40 12.12
CA TYR A 304 9.37 -2.08 12.73
C TYR A 304 10.65 -1.31 12.42
N GLN A 305 11.70 -1.95 11.88
CA GLN A 305 12.95 -1.28 11.54
C GLN A 305 13.66 -1.95 10.35
N GLY A 306 14.48 -1.19 9.62
CA GLY A 306 15.29 -1.74 8.53
C GLY A 306 14.54 -2.03 7.23
N GLY A 307 13.24 -1.72 7.16
CA GLY A 307 12.46 -1.74 5.92
C GLY A 307 12.91 -0.72 4.86
N PRO A 308 12.38 -0.80 3.63
CA PRO A 308 11.09 -1.41 3.29
C PRO A 308 11.10 -2.91 2.94
N ALA A 309 12.27 -3.52 2.75
CA ALA A 309 12.40 -4.97 2.61
C ALA A 309 12.18 -5.68 3.95
N ALA A 310 11.89 -6.99 3.92
CA ALA A 310 11.88 -7.78 5.15
C ALA A 310 13.28 -7.75 5.79
N ASN A 311 13.36 -7.27 7.03
CA ASN A 311 14.54 -7.40 7.86
C ASN A 311 14.19 -8.30 9.04
N LEU A 312 14.61 -9.57 8.96
CA LEU A 312 14.25 -10.62 9.90
C LEU A 312 14.56 -10.27 11.37
N GLN A 313 15.59 -9.43 11.61
CA GLN A 313 15.94 -8.98 12.96
C GLN A 313 14.83 -8.13 13.60
N PHE A 314 14.06 -7.41 12.78
CA PHE A 314 13.04 -6.46 13.24
C PHE A 314 11.63 -6.90 12.87
N ILE A 315 11.45 -8.17 12.55
CA ILE A 315 10.12 -8.77 12.37
C ILE A 315 9.63 -9.32 13.70
N THR A 316 8.40 -8.99 14.05
CA THR A 316 7.74 -9.47 15.27
C THR A 316 6.23 -9.62 15.07
N ASN A 317 5.58 -10.31 15.99
CA ASN A 317 4.13 -10.43 16.00
C ASN A 317 3.55 -9.20 16.67
N PHE A 318 2.65 -8.50 15.95
CA PHE A 318 1.86 -7.41 16.52
C PHE A 318 0.45 -7.87 16.88
N ASN A 319 -0.03 -8.97 16.27
CA ASN A 319 -1.32 -9.58 16.58
C ASN A 319 -2.53 -8.63 16.42
N THR A 320 -2.40 -7.66 15.51
CA THR A 320 -3.35 -6.54 15.35
C THR A 320 -3.91 -6.48 13.94
N LEU A 321 -5.18 -6.11 13.82
CA LEU A 321 -5.85 -5.76 12.57
C LEU A 321 -6.40 -4.34 12.70
N LEU A 322 -6.08 -3.46 11.74
CA LEU A 322 -6.70 -2.12 11.68
C LEU A 322 -7.66 -2.05 10.50
N ILE A 323 -8.87 -1.56 10.74
CA ILE A 323 -9.90 -1.44 9.69
C ILE A 323 -10.45 -0.02 9.67
N GLY A 324 -10.48 0.61 8.50
CA GLY A 324 -11.02 1.95 8.32
C GLY A 324 -11.31 2.29 6.86
N THR A 325 -12.17 3.28 6.61
CA THR A 325 -12.37 3.80 5.24
C THR A 325 -11.32 4.84 4.88
N ASP A 326 -10.78 5.51 5.89
CA ASP A 326 -9.79 6.58 5.79
C ASP A 326 -8.37 5.98 5.81
N PRO A 327 -7.65 5.93 4.66
CA PRO A 327 -6.30 5.37 4.61
C PRO A 327 -5.28 6.24 5.37
N VAL A 328 -5.52 7.54 5.51
CA VAL A 328 -4.63 8.45 6.24
C VAL A 328 -4.71 8.17 7.74
N ALA A 329 -5.93 7.97 8.25
CA ALA A 329 -6.16 7.62 9.64
C ALA A 329 -5.59 6.23 9.98
N VAL A 330 -5.80 5.23 9.12
CA VAL A 330 -5.23 3.89 9.30
C VAL A 330 -3.70 3.94 9.30
N ASP A 331 -3.10 4.70 8.38
CA ASP A 331 -1.65 4.87 8.33
C ASP A 331 -1.11 5.61 9.55
N ARG A 332 -1.84 6.60 10.07
CA ARG A 332 -1.43 7.31 11.28
C ARG A 332 -1.42 6.36 12.48
N VAL A 333 -2.47 5.56 12.67
CA VAL A 333 -2.53 4.57 13.76
C VAL A 333 -1.43 3.52 13.60
N GLY A 334 -1.21 3.00 12.39
CA GLY A 334 -0.13 2.05 12.13
C GLY A 334 1.28 2.64 12.33
N TYR A 335 1.47 3.92 11.99
CA TYR A 335 2.70 4.66 12.31
C TYR A 335 2.94 4.73 13.82
N GLU A 336 1.90 5.01 14.62
CA GLU A 336 2.01 5.01 16.09
C GLU A 336 2.40 3.64 16.65
N ILE A 337 1.86 2.56 16.10
CA ILE A 337 2.21 1.19 16.51
C ILE A 337 3.71 0.92 16.28
N ILE A 338 4.21 1.25 15.07
CA ILE A 338 5.65 1.09 14.75
C ILE A 338 6.51 1.99 15.63
N PHE A 339 6.11 3.25 15.83
CA PHE A 339 6.84 4.19 16.66
C PHE A 339 6.97 3.69 18.11
N LYS A 340 5.85 3.27 18.73
CA LYS A 340 5.86 2.69 20.09
C LYS A 340 6.78 1.48 20.19
N LYS A 341 6.73 0.58 19.19
CA LYS A 341 7.64 -0.57 19.17
C LYS A 341 9.10 -0.15 19.08
N ARG A 342 9.45 0.87 18.30
CA ARG A 342 10.82 1.40 18.26
C ARG A 342 11.26 2.05 19.56
N VAL A 343 10.35 2.68 20.31
CA VAL A 343 10.62 3.23 21.63
C VAL A 343 10.91 2.09 22.62
N GLU A 344 10.05 1.06 22.64
CA GLU A 344 10.25 -0.15 23.47
C GLU A 344 11.61 -0.81 23.22
N GLU A 345 12.04 -0.85 21.96
CA GLU A 345 13.31 -1.44 21.52
C GLU A 345 14.50 -0.46 21.60
N ASN A 346 14.31 0.73 22.18
CA ASN A 346 15.33 1.78 22.32
C ASN A 346 15.96 2.25 20.99
N ILE A 347 15.23 2.13 19.88
CA ILE A 347 15.66 2.53 18.53
C ILE A 347 15.36 4.01 18.25
N GLN A 348 14.24 4.50 18.77
CA GLN A 348 13.74 5.85 18.52
C GLN A 348 13.19 6.43 19.82
N LYS A 349 13.41 7.73 20.07
CA LYS A 349 12.91 8.42 21.28
C LYS A 349 11.71 9.31 20.99
N GLU A 350 11.75 9.99 19.85
CA GLU A 350 10.73 10.96 19.44
C GLU A 350 10.30 10.68 18.01
N GLU A 351 9.08 11.06 17.65
CA GLU A 351 8.62 10.97 16.27
C GLU A 351 9.49 11.80 15.32
N SER A 352 9.72 11.30 14.11
CA SER A 352 10.36 12.09 13.07
C SER A 352 9.30 12.90 12.31
N PRO A 353 9.40 14.24 12.22
CA PRO A 353 8.50 15.04 11.38
C PRO A 353 8.50 14.54 9.91
N ARG A 354 9.67 14.16 9.39
CA ARG A 354 9.84 13.56 8.06
C ARG A 354 9.09 12.23 7.93
N GLY A 355 8.95 11.47 9.01
CA GLY A 355 8.22 10.21 9.05
C GLY A 355 6.73 10.37 8.74
N ARG A 356 6.16 11.55 8.97
CA ARG A 356 4.73 11.84 8.84
C ARG A 356 4.36 12.78 7.68
N THR A 357 5.35 13.29 6.94
CA THR A 357 5.13 14.28 5.88
C THR A 357 4.06 13.84 4.87
N PHE A 358 4.07 12.57 4.45
CA PHE A 358 3.07 12.07 3.50
C PHE A 358 1.64 12.07 4.05
N LEU A 359 1.46 11.87 5.36
CA LEU A 359 0.15 11.94 6.02
C LEU A 359 -0.37 13.38 6.05
N GLU A 360 0.49 14.32 6.43
CA GLU A 360 0.16 15.75 6.48
C GLU A 360 -0.17 16.29 5.08
N MET A 361 0.53 15.80 4.06
CA MET A 361 0.21 16.11 2.66
C MET A 361 -1.12 15.51 2.23
N ALA A 362 -1.40 14.25 2.56
CA ALA A 362 -2.66 13.61 2.23
C ALA A 362 -3.86 14.28 2.92
N GLU A 363 -3.70 14.73 4.16
CA GLU A 363 -4.72 15.52 4.88
C GLU A 363 -4.98 16.87 4.19
N LYS A 364 -3.94 17.57 3.72
CA LYS A 364 -4.10 18.81 2.93
C LYS A 364 -4.82 18.60 1.60
N LEU A 365 -4.76 17.39 1.04
CA LEU A 365 -5.50 16.98 -0.16
C LEU A 365 -6.90 16.43 0.16
N GLU A 366 -7.33 16.55 1.42
CA GLU A 366 -8.61 16.08 1.93
C GLU A 366 -8.80 14.57 1.72
N LEU A 367 -7.72 13.78 1.76
CA LEU A 367 -7.79 12.32 1.58
C LEU A 367 -8.08 11.59 2.89
N GLY A 368 -8.01 12.31 4.02
CA GLY A 368 -8.29 11.77 5.35
C GLY A 368 -7.66 12.57 6.47
N VAL A 369 -7.70 12.01 7.67
CA VAL A 369 -7.29 12.70 8.90
C VAL A 369 -5.93 12.18 9.37
N ALA A 370 -4.95 13.07 9.51
CA ALA A 370 -3.57 12.72 9.92
C ALA A 370 -3.28 13.07 11.39
N ASP A 371 -4.05 14.01 11.96
CA ASP A 371 -3.91 14.39 13.37
C ASP A 371 -4.48 13.29 14.29
N ILE A 372 -3.58 12.62 15.01
CA ILE A 372 -3.90 11.54 15.96
C ILE A 372 -4.95 11.96 17.01
N LYS A 373 -5.01 13.25 17.38
CA LYS A 373 -5.97 13.77 18.36
C LYS A 373 -7.40 13.85 17.83
N LYS A 374 -7.57 13.84 16.51
CA LYS A 374 -8.87 13.84 15.83
C LYS A 374 -9.34 12.44 15.48
N LEU A 375 -8.50 11.43 15.68
CA LEU A 375 -8.84 10.06 15.38
C LEU A 375 -9.66 9.43 16.50
N THR A 376 -10.63 8.61 16.12
CA THR A 376 -11.34 7.74 17.06
C THR A 376 -10.89 6.31 16.80
N THR A 377 -10.16 5.73 17.75
CA THR A 377 -9.84 4.30 17.76
C THR A 377 -10.79 3.58 18.69
N GLY A 378 -11.63 2.70 18.14
CA GLY A 378 -12.29 1.71 18.99
C GLY A 378 -11.27 0.61 19.28
N LYS A 379 -11.11 0.29 20.56
CA LYS A 379 -10.24 -0.80 21.01
C LYS A 379 -11.12 -1.87 21.58
N SER A 380 -11.23 -2.98 20.86
CA SER A 380 -11.88 -4.15 21.40
C SER A 380 -10.84 -5.21 21.74
N ASN A 381 -10.52 -5.32 23.03
CA ASN A 381 -9.72 -6.42 23.59
C ASN A 381 -10.40 -7.77 23.39
#